data_AF-A0AAV2HTB0-F1
#
_entry.id   AF-A0AAV2HTB0-F1
#
_cell.length_a   1.000
_cell.length_b   1.000
_cell.length_c   1.000
_cell.angle_alpha   90.00
_cell.angle_beta   90.00
_cell.angle_gamma   90.00
#
_symmetry.space_group_name_H-M   'P 1'
#
loop_
_entity.id
_entity.type
_entity.pdbx_description
1 polymer ?
#
loop_
_entity_poly.entity_id
_entity_poly.type
_entity_poly.pdbx_seq_one_letter_code
_entity_poly.pdbx_strand_id
1 'polypeptide(L)'
;MSPDDFCGGPIWNNSEFMTASWPKFTECFRETILVWFPCGLLTIFGPCYVAGLRNSRPNKSLPIGVLNSGKLFCHITMAILTLITMLQKASLHSEGKFISLASFLGDIIKIITFVCIAILGQYERIHGVAASILQLTFWLFMSISLLISSYTYI
;
A
#
# COMPACT_ATOMS: atom_id res chain seq x y z
N MET A 1 -13.74 -17.89 10.60
CA MET A 1 -14.18 -16.55 10.17
C MET A 1 -14.48 -16.65 8.69
N SER A 2 -15.71 -16.36 8.25
CA SER A 2 -15.97 -16.29 6.82
C SER A 2 -15.30 -15.04 6.23
N PRO A 3 -14.96 -15.00 4.93
CA PRO A 3 -14.36 -13.82 4.31
C PRO A 3 -15.27 -12.58 4.38
N ASP A 4 -16.59 -12.79 4.42
CA ASP A 4 -17.58 -11.73 4.50
C ASP A 4 -17.67 -11.15 5.92
N ASP A 5 -17.53 -11.97 6.97
CA ASP A 5 -17.45 -11.50 8.37
C ASP A 5 -16.15 -10.71 8.62
N PHE A 6 -15.07 -11.08 7.94
CA PHE A 6 -13.78 -10.39 8.03
C PHE A 6 -13.86 -8.95 7.50
N CYS A 7 -14.66 -8.77 6.45
CA CYS A 7 -14.86 -7.49 5.78
C CYS A 7 -16.11 -6.73 6.20
N GLY A 8 -17.09 -7.37 6.87
CA GLY A 8 -18.40 -6.80 7.13
C GLY A 8 -19.29 -6.69 5.89
N GLY A 9 -19.00 -7.45 4.83
CA GLY A 9 -19.68 -7.40 3.54
C GLY A 9 -19.00 -8.26 2.47
N PRO A 10 -19.63 -8.44 1.29
CA PRO A 10 -19.15 -9.34 0.26
C PRO A 10 -17.83 -8.84 -0.37
N ILE A 11 -16.89 -9.76 -0.61
CA ILE A 11 -15.63 -9.45 -1.32
C ILE A 11 -15.90 -8.94 -2.73
N TRP A 12 -16.88 -9.48 -3.43
CA TRP A 12 -17.14 -9.14 -4.82
C TRP A 12 -18.64 -9.16 -5.12
N ASN A 13 -19.11 -8.19 -5.90
CA ASN A 13 -20.50 -8.07 -6.29
C ASN A 13 -20.65 -7.75 -7.79
N ASN A 14 -21.10 -8.75 -8.57
CA ASN A 14 -21.26 -8.61 -10.02
C ASN A 14 -22.29 -7.55 -10.42
N SER A 15 -23.36 -7.39 -9.64
CA SER A 15 -24.44 -6.47 -10.01
C SER A 15 -23.98 -5.01 -9.88
N GLU A 16 -23.24 -4.66 -8.83
CA GLU A 16 -22.66 -3.31 -8.67
C GLU A 16 -21.59 -3.00 -9.71
N PHE A 17 -20.79 -3.99 -10.08
CA PHE A 17 -19.74 -3.83 -11.09
C PHE A 17 -20.31 -3.59 -12.49
N MET A 18 -21.40 -4.28 -12.86
CA MET A 18 -21.95 -4.26 -14.23
C MET A 18 -23.08 -3.25 -14.46
N THR A 19 -23.77 -2.80 -13.39
CA THR A 19 -24.98 -1.95 -13.54
C THR A 19 -24.67 -0.45 -13.57
N ALA A 20 -23.52 -0.04 -13.04
CA ALA A 20 -23.12 1.38 -13.01
C ALA A 20 -22.47 1.81 -14.33
N SER A 21 -22.55 3.11 -14.65
CA SER A 21 -21.85 3.71 -15.81
C SER A 21 -20.32 3.56 -15.73
N TRP A 22 -19.80 3.31 -14.52
CA TRP A 22 -18.40 2.98 -14.24
C TRP A 22 -18.33 1.81 -13.25
N PRO A 23 -17.40 0.86 -13.42
CA PRO A 23 -17.30 -0.31 -12.57
C PRO A 23 -16.95 0.07 -11.13
N LYS A 24 -17.90 -0.13 -10.21
CA LYS A 24 -17.68 0.09 -8.78
C LYS A 24 -17.16 -1.19 -8.12
N PHE A 25 -16.04 -1.06 -7.41
CA PHE A 25 -15.48 -2.12 -6.58
C PHE A 25 -16.06 -2.05 -5.17
N THR A 26 -16.31 -3.21 -4.57
CA THR A 26 -16.74 -3.31 -3.17
C THR A 26 -15.68 -2.76 -2.22
N GLU A 27 -16.10 -2.33 -1.03
CA GLU A 27 -15.18 -1.81 0.00
C GLU A 27 -14.15 -2.87 0.42
N CYS A 28 -14.60 -4.12 0.57
CA CYS A 28 -13.73 -5.23 0.94
C CYS A 28 -12.62 -5.49 -0.10
N PHE A 29 -12.94 -5.51 -1.40
CA PHE A 29 -11.95 -5.73 -2.46
C PHE A 29 -10.84 -4.67 -2.45
N ARG A 30 -11.23 -3.44 -2.13
CA ARG A 30 -10.36 -2.26 -2.11
C ARG A 30 -9.43 -2.24 -0.91
N GLU A 31 -9.93 -2.56 0.28
CA GLU A 31 -9.13 -2.57 1.50
C GLU A 31 -8.29 -3.85 1.66
N THR A 32 -8.66 -4.92 0.97
CA THR A 32 -7.93 -6.20 1.01
C THR A 32 -7.07 -6.38 -0.23
N ILE A 33 -7.64 -6.81 -1.36
CA ILE A 33 -6.88 -7.25 -2.54
C ILE A 33 -5.98 -6.15 -3.08
N LEU A 34 -6.49 -4.92 -3.23
CA LEU A 34 -5.69 -3.81 -3.77
C LEU A 34 -4.52 -3.40 -2.89
N VAL A 35 -4.65 -3.56 -1.58
CA VAL A 35 -3.62 -3.21 -0.59
C VAL A 35 -2.66 -4.38 -0.40
N TRP A 36 -3.19 -5.58 -0.26
CA TRP A 36 -2.42 -6.78 0.07
C TRP A 36 -1.62 -7.27 -1.11
N PHE A 37 -2.09 -7.05 -2.34
CA PHE A 37 -1.36 -7.45 -3.54
C PHE A 37 0.03 -6.77 -3.67
N PRO A 38 0.15 -5.43 -3.65
CA PRO A 38 1.47 -4.79 -3.70
C PRO A 38 2.31 -5.09 -2.46
N CYS A 39 1.70 -5.24 -1.29
CA CYS A 39 2.41 -5.61 -0.06
C CYS A 39 2.99 -7.04 -0.14
N GLY A 40 2.21 -7.99 -0.65
CA GLY A 40 2.61 -9.38 -0.86
C GLY A 40 3.73 -9.51 -1.90
N LEU A 41 3.66 -8.74 -2.98
CA LEU A 41 4.76 -8.67 -3.95
C LEU A 41 6.04 -8.16 -3.29
N LEU A 42 5.96 -7.11 -2.46
CA LEU A 42 7.13 -6.59 -1.77
C LEU A 42 7.72 -7.60 -0.78
N THR A 43 6.89 -8.30 0.00
CA THR A 43 7.39 -9.27 0.99
C THR A 43 7.99 -10.52 0.34
N ILE A 44 7.46 -10.96 -0.80
CA ILE A 44 7.98 -12.13 -1.53
C ILE A 44 9.24 -11.77 -2.31
N PHE A 45 9.19 -10.70 -3.11
CA PHE A 45 10.28 -10.36 -4.02
C PHE A 45 11.35 -9.45 -3.39
N GLY A 46 11.02 -8.70 -2.34
CA GLY A 46 11.92 -7.79 -1.63
C GLY A 46 13.16 -8.48 -1.07
N PRO A 47 13.04 -9.57 -0.27
CA PRO A 47 14.20 -10.28 0.27
C PRO A 47 15.10 -10.84 -0.82
N CYS A 48 14.53 -11.44 -1.87
CA CYS A 48 15.27 -11.95 -3.02
C CYS A 48 16.04 -10.84 -3.74
N TYR A 49 15.39 -9.70 -3.94
CA TYR A 49 16.01 -8.52 -4.56
C TYR A 49 17.16 -7.96 -3.71
N VAL A 50 16.96 -7.82 -2.39
CA VAL A 50 18.00 -7.36 -1.45
C VAL A 50 19.18 -8.33 -1.43
N ALA A 51 18.94 -9.65 -1.44
CA ALA A 51 19.99 -10.65 -1.50
C ALA A 51 20.80 -10.56 -2.81
N GLY A 52 20.13 -10.34 -3.95
CA GLY A 52 20.78 -10.12 -5.24
C GLY A 52 21.62 -8.85 -5.27
N LEU A 53 21.11 -7.76 -4.69
CA LEU A 53 21.83 -6.49 -4.59
C LEU A 53 23.08 -6.62 -3.70
N ARG A 54 22.97 -7.36 -2.58
CA ARG A 54 24.08 -7.62 -1.66
C ARG A 54 25.22 -8.41 -2.31
N ASN A 55 24.89 -9.37 -3.17
CA ASN A 55 25.88 -10.17 -3.90
C ASN A 55 26.49 -9.40 -5.08
N SER A 56 25.83 -8.35 -5.56
CA SER A 56 26.33 -7.50 -6.63
C SER A 56 27.38 -6.53 -6.07
N ARG A 57 28.45 -6.24 -6.82
CA ARG A 57 29.40 -5.22 -6.41
C ARG A 57 28.67 -3.88 -6.30
N PRO A 58 28.80 -3.15 -5.20
CA PRO A 58 28.12 -1.86 -5.05
C PRO A 58 28.63 -0.92 -6.14
N ASN A 59 27.71 -0.43 -6.97
CA ASN A 59 27.99 0.73 -7.81
C ASN A 59 28.20 1.96 -6.91
N LYS A 60 28.82 3.00 -7.45
CA LYS A 60 29.00 4.27 -6.73
C LYS A 60 27.63 4.75 -6.22
N SER A 61 27.53 5.00 -4.92
CA SER A 61 26.28 5.44 -4.28
C SER A 61 25.71 6.68 -4.96
N LEU A 62 24.39 6.71 -5.16
CA LEU A 62 23.76 7.93 -5.70
C LEU A 62 23.84 9.06 -4.66
N PRO A 63 24.14 10.30 -5.10
CA PRO A 63 24.06 11.46 -4.23
C PRO A 63 22.62 11.63 -3.71
N ILE A 64 22.48 12.26 -2.54
CA ILE A 64 21.16 12.64 -2.01
C ILE A 64 20.62 13.77 -2.89
N GLY A 65 19.96 13.37 -3.97
CA GLY A 65 19.28 14.29 -4.87
C GLY A 65 17.88 14.62 -4.37
N VAL A 66 17.32 15.71 -4.90
CA VAL A 66 15.94 16.16 -4.66
C VAL A 66 14.93 15.01 -4.84
N LEU A 67 15.17 14.12 -5.82
CA LEU A 67 14.32 12.96 -6.08
C LEU A 67 14.29 11.96 -4.92
N ASN A 68 15.40 11.71 -4.24
CA ASN A 68 15.46 10.76 -3.12
C ASN A 68 14.81 11.35 -1.86
N SER A 69 15.06 12.62 -1.58
CA SER A 69 14.39 13.34 -0.50
C SER A 69 12.88 13.41 -0.74
N GLY A 70 12.45 13.66 -1.97
CA GLY A 70 11.04 13.64 -2.37
C GLY A 70 10.39 12.27 -2.14
N LYS A 71 11.06 11.17 -2.51
CA LYS A 71 10.57 9.81 -2.24
C LYS A 71 10.33 9.56 -0.76
N LEU A 72 11.33 9.87 0.08
CA LEU A 72 11.23 9.68 1.52
C LEU A 72 10.11 10.54 2.11
N PHE A 73 9.97 11.79 1.66
CA PHE A 73 8.88 12.66 2.06
C PHE A 73 7.51 12.07 1.70
N CYS A 74 7.35 11.51 0.49
CA CYS A 74 6.12 10.85 0.08
C CYS A 74 5.79 9.62 0.94
N HIS A 75 6.79 8.78 1.27
CA HIS A 75 6.58 7.62 2.16
C HIS A 75 6.14 8.04 3.56
N ILE A 76 6.82 9.03 4.14
CA ILE A 76 6.49 9.57 5.47
C ILE A 76 5.08 10.17 5.46
N THR A 77 4.76 10.98 4.45
CA THR A 77 3.44 11.61 4.32
C THR A 77 2.34 10.55 4.25
N MET A 78 2.51 9.51 3.42
CA MET A 78 1.55 8.42 3.30
C MET A 78 1.39 7.62 4.61
N ALA A 79 2.49 7.36 5.32
CA ALA A 79 2.44 6.69 6.62
C ALA A 79 1.68 7.52 7.67
N ILE A 80 1.91 8.84 7.73
CA ILE A 80 1.20 9.74 8.64
C ILE A 80 -0.29 9.80 8.28
N LEU A 81 -0.64 9.94 7.00
CA LEU A 81 -2.04 9.97 6.57
C LEU A 81 -2.76 8.68 6.94
N THR A 82 -2.12 7.52 6.70
CA THR A 82 -2.69 6.22 7.06
C THR A 82 -2.86 6.07 8.57
N LEU A 83 -1.89 6.57 9.36
CA LEU A 83 -1.98 6.58 10.82
C LEU A 83 -3.15 7.44 11.30
N ILE A 84 -3.36 8.63 10.73
CA ILE A 84 -4.51 9.48 11.06
C ILE A 84 -5.82 8.77 10.75
N THR A 85 -5.94 8.15 9.57
CA THR A 85 -7.13 7.38 9.19
C THR A 85 -7.38 6.21 10.13
N MET A 86 -6.33 5.49 10.54
CA MET A 86 -6.43 4.40 11.51
C MET A 86 -6.91 4.90 12.87
N LEU A 87 -6.41 6.04 13.35
CA LEU A 87 -6.84 6.66 14.61
C LEU A 87 -8.29 7.13 14.56
N GLN A 88 -8.73 7.70 13.43
CA GLN A 88 -10.13 8.07 13.21
C GLN A 88 -11.04 6.85 13.22
N LYS A 89 -10.64 5.75 12.57
CA LYS A 89 -11.37 4.48 12.67
C LYS A 89 -11.41 4.02 14.13
N ALA A 90 -10.28 4.01 14.85
CA ALA A 90 -10.26 3.61 16.24
C ALA A 90 -11.19 4.44 17.14
N SER A 91 -11.31 5.76 16.91
CA SER A 91 -12.25 6.61 17.65
C SER A 91 -13.70 6.25 17.34
N LEU A 92 -14.04 6.04 16.06
CA LEU A 92 -15.39 5.63 15.64
C LEU A 92 -15.75 4.26 16.22
N HIS A 93 -14.78 3.35 16.39
CA HIS A 93 -14.99 2.08 17.07
C HIS A 93 -15.42 2.26 18.51
N SER A 94 -14.76 3.18 19.23
CA SER A 94 -15.07 3.47 20.63
C SER A 94 -16.46 4.08 20.82
N GLU A 95 -17.01 4.72 19.78
CA GLU A 95 -18.39 5.22 19.73
C GLU A 95 -19.42 4.15 19.33
N GLY A 96 -19.00 2.89 19.17
CA GLY A 96 -19.88 1.77 18.86
C GLY A 96 -20.15 1.56 17.37
N LYS A 97 -19.43 2.24 16.47
CA LYS A 97 -19.54 1.96 15.03
C LYS A 97 -18.81 0.67 14.66
N PHE A 98 -19.43 -0.10 13.78
CA PHE A 98 -18.81 -1.29 13.20
C PHE A 98 -17.64 -0.88 12.30
N ILE A 99 -16.47 -1.46 12.56
CA ILE A 99 -15.29 -1.32 11.72
C ILE A 99 -14.85 -2.71 11.31
N SER A 100 -14.64 -2.88 10.02
CA SER A 100 -14.16 -4.14 9.48
C SER A 100 -12.73 -4.41 9.94
N LEU A 101 -12.50 -5.63 10.43
CA LEU A 101 -11.17 -6.09 10.81
C LEU A 101 -10.21 -6.02 9.61
N ALA A 102 -10.73 -6.29 8.41
CA ALA A 102 -10.02 -6.15 7.15
C ALA A 102 -9.41 -4.76 6.95
N SER A 103 -10.19 -3.70 7.19
CA SER A 103 -9.74 -2.32 7.00
C SER A 103 -8.68 -1.92 8.03
N PHE A 104 -8.86 -2.34 9.29
CA PHE A 104 -7.89 -2.09 10.36
C PHE A 104 -6.54 -2.80 10.10
N LEU A 105 -6.58 -4.08 9.72
CA LEU A 105 -5.37 -4.82 9.35
C LEU A 105 -4.72 -4.27 8.08
N GLY A 106 -5.52 -3.85 7.10
CA GLY A 106 -5.04 -3.20 5.88
C GLY A 106 -4.21 -1.95 6.20
N ASP A 107 -4.67 -1.10 7.12
CA ASP A 107 -3.93 0.11 7.52
C ASP A 107 -2.60 -0.20 8.22
N ILE A 108 -2.57 -1.22 9.08
CA ILE A 108 -1.32 -1.69 9.72
C ILE A 108 -0.33 -2.19 8.66
N ILE A 109 -0.79 -3.02 7.72
CA ILE A 109 0.04 -3.56 6.64
C ILE A 109 0.59 -2.44 5.75
N LYS A 110 -0.23 -1.42 5.43
CA LYS A 110 0.22 -0.23 4.68
C LYS A 110 1.35 0.49 5.40
N ILE A 111 1.21 0.76 6.70
CA ILE A 111 2.24 1.44 7.51
C ILE A 111 3.56 0.66 7.48
N ILE A 112 3.52 -0.65 7.75
CA ILE A 112 4.71 -1.52 7.70
C ILE A 112 5.34 -1.47 6.30
N THR A 113 4.52 -1.55 5.26
CA THR A 113 4.99 -1.55 3.87
C THR A 113 5.65 -0.23 3.48
N PHE A 114 5.10 0.92 3.88
CA PHE A 114 5.74 2.23 3.63
C PHE A 114 7.12 2.31 4.28
N VAL A 115 7.27 1.78 5.50
CA VAL A 115 8.58 1.72 6.18
C VAL A 115 9.54 0.80 5.43
N CYS A 116 9.10 -0.41 5.06
CA CYS A 116 9.92 -1.36 4.31
C CYS A 116 10.40 -0.78 2.98
N ILE A 117 9.52 -0.10 2.24
CA ILE A 117 9.86 0.53 0.96
C ILE A 117 10.77 1.75 1.13
N ALA A 118 10.60 2.53 2.20
CA ALA A 118 11.53 3.62 2.51
C ALA A 118 12.94 3.07 2.79
N ILE A 119 13.05 2.00 3.57
CA ILE A 119 14.33 1.30 3.84
C ILE A 119 14.92 0.75 2.53
N LEU A 120 14.10 0.08 1.71
CA LEU A 120 14.52 -0.46 0.42
C LEU A 120 15.06 0.64 -0.50
N GLY A 121 14.37 1.78 -0.58
CA GLY A 121 14.82 2.93 -1.37
C GLY A 121 16.17 3.48 -0.89
N GLN A 122 16.42 3.53 0.42
CA GLN A 122 17.74 3.91 0.94
C GLN A 122 18.81 2.86 0.61
N TYR A 123 18.46 1.59 0.67
CA TYR A 123 19.38 0.50 0.34
C TYR A 123 19.76 0.51 -1.16
N GLU A 124 18.78 0.70 -2.04
CA GLU A 124 18.97 0.91 -3.48
C GLU A 124 19.90 2.09 -3.77
N ARG A 125 19.68 3.21 -3.09
CA ARG A 125 20.52 4.42 -3.22
C ARG A 125 21.99 4.14 -2.91
N ILE A 126 22.25 3.43 -1.80
CA ILE A 126 23.60 3.06 -1.37
C ILE A 126 24.30 2.20 -2.44
N HIS A 127 23.54 1.35 -3.14
CA HIS A 127 24.04 0.47 -4.20
C HIS A 127 24.00 1.09 -5.61
N GLY A 128 23.69 2.37 -5.74
CA GLY A 128 23.69 3.05 -7.05
C GLY A 128 22.45 2.79 -7.91
N VAL A 129 21.32 2.34 -7.32
CA VAL A 129 20.05 2.13 -8.02
C VAL A 129 19.07 3.27 -7.73
N ALA A 130 18.54 3.89 -8.79
CA ALA A 130 17.64 5.04 -8.67
C ALA A 130 16.20 4.63 -8.31
N ALA A 131 15.64 3.60 -8.94
CA ALA A 131 14.33 3.02 -8.64
C ALA A 131 14.27 1.59 -9.14
N SER A 132 13.81 0.65 -8.31
CA SER A 132 13.51 -0.71 -8.74
C SER A 132 12.11 -0.87 -9.33
N ILE A 133 11.90 -2.00 -10.01
CA ILE A 133 10.58 -2.45 -10.46
C ILE A 133 9.64 -2.66 -9.26
N LEU A 134 10.16 -3.04 -8.08
CA LEU A 134 9.37 -3.18 -6.86
C LEU A 134 8.78 -1.83 -6.44
N GLN A 135 9.61 -0.79 -6.44
CA GLN A 135 9.18 0.57 -6.13
C GLN A 135 8.14 1.06 -7.14
N LEU A 136 8.37 0.83 -8.44
CA LEU A 136 7.42 1.21 -9.48
C LEU A 136 6.08 0.50 -9.29
N THR A 137 6.10 -0.82 -9.10
CA THR A 137 4.89 -1.64 -8.94
C THR A 137 4.10 -1.18 -7.72
N PHE A 138 4.76 -0.98 -6.58
CA PHE A 138 4.08 -0.49 -5.38
C PHE A 138 3.37 0.83 -5.60
N TRP A 139 4.07 1.83 -6.16
CA TRP A 139 3.48 3.15 -6.39
C TRP A 139 2.35 3.12 -7.42
N LEU A 140 2.49 2.32 -8.48
CA LEU A 140 1.41 2.14 -9.47
C LEU A 140 0.15 1.59 -8.82
N PHE A 141 0.25 0.51 -8.05
CA PHE A 141 -0.91 -0.08 -7.37
C PHE A 141 -1.52 0.86 -6.33
N MET A 142 -0.70 1.60 -5.57
CA MET A 142 -1.19 2.60 -4.62
C MET A 142 -1.92 3.75 -5.33
N SER A 143 -1.39 4.24 -6.45
CA SER A 143 -2.04 5.27 -7.26
C SER A 143 -3.37 4.78 -7.84
N ILE A 144 -3.40 3.54 -8.38
CA ILE A 144 -4.63 2.93 -8.88
C ILE A 144 -5.66 2.80 -7.75
N SER A 145 -5.23 2.37 -6.56
CA SER A 145 -6.11 2.25 -5.40
C SER A 145 -6.70 3.60 -4.98
N LEU A 146 -5.88 4.65 -4.95
CA LEU A 146 -6.34 5.99 -4.63
C LEU A 146 -7.32 6.52 -5.69
N LEU A 147 -7.03 6.30 -6.97
CA LEU A 147 -7.91 6.70 -8.06
C LEU A 147 -9.27 6.02 -7.92
N ILE A 148 -9.28 4.69 -7.76
CA ILE A 148 -10.52 3.91 -7.58
C ILE A 148 -11.31 4.41 -6.37
N SER A 149 -10.64 4.70 -5.24
CA SER A 149 -11.23 5.39 -4.07
C SER A 149 -11.89 6.71 -4.45
N SER A 150 -11.17 7.65 -5.06
CA SER A 150 -11.72 8.96 -5.40
C SER A 150 -12.95 8.87 -6.32
N TYR A 151 -12.95 7.99 -7.32
CA TYR A 151 -14.07 7.86 -8.26
C TYR A 151 -15.31 7.20 -7.65
N THR A 152 -15.18 6.48 -6.53
CA THR A 152 -16.34 5.85 -5.89
C THR A 152 -17.14 6.84 -5.04
N TYR A 153 -16.50 7.90 -4.53
CA TYR A 153 -17.13 8.94 -3.71
C TYR A 153 -17.69 10.12 -4.52
N ILE A 154 -17.48 10.12 -5.85
CA ILE A 154 -18.11 11.04 -6.81
C ILE A 154 -19.35 10.36 -7.39
#